data_AF-A0A0L8HJ71-F1
#
_entry.id   AF-A0A0L8HJ71-F1
#
_cell.length_a   1.000
_cell.length_b   1.000
_cell.length_c   1.000
_cell.angle_alpha   90.00
_cell.angle_beta   90.00
_cell.angle_gamma   90.00
#
_symmetry.space_group_name_H-M   'P 1'
#
loop_
_entity.id
_entity.type
_entity.pdbx_description
1 polymer ?
#
loop_
_entity_poly.entity_id
_entity_poly.type
_entity_poly.pdbx_seq_one_letter_code
_entity_poly.pdbx_strand_id
1 'polypeptide(L)'
;MYMYYIYDKFFSRIYNMAPTTTTTTAAATEPSSASTTTELENKTKQKTVNPFKNCCRLFHWGPCLALTIIFLISFMSLTCTLIWWPISTAGGLLNLSIFIIWDILTLYNYFMAVINGPGYVPHGWKPKVAGEEKFLQYCVECKGHKAPRSHHCRKCKRCVMKMDHHCPWINTCCGYLNHANFIYFLFFAPCGCIHGAFILIGSLIQLLNNPYYLYHMNGEPMVQLSILGFIIVVFSIGLAVGVIVAVGMLFCIQFHEVLKNETAIESWIIEKAKSRERDPSESEFIYPYNLGWKNNLKLVFWSTDEIKSNGITWPVIDSCNQYTLTVEQLIQKAQKKERVVLLDIVQNYSGYWFPFSKGCRVVYNIPCSDEARIPLSVGDVVEVSRGRRYWLYGTKVNKEDTDQPRVRGWFPRCCARERNTKEMSQDIKSEIEDENEKKKN
;
A
#
# COMPACT_ATOMS: atom_id res chain seq x y z
N MET A 1 14.43 31.37 19.41
CA MET A 1 15.72 30.66 19.59
C MET A 1 15.66 29.16 19.27
N TYR A 2 14.53 28.46 19.44
CA TYR A 2 14.40 27.02 19.10
C TYR A 2 14.20 26.73 17.59
N MET A 3 13.58 27.66 16.84
CA MET A 3 13.39 27.52 15.37
C MET A 3 14.69 27.76 14.57
N TYR A 4 15.61 28.59 15.08
CA TYR A 4 16.91 28.86 14.44
C TYR A 4 17.83 27.63 14.52
N TYR A 5 17.72 26.83 15.59
CA TYR A 5 18.49 25.60 15.79
C TYR A 5 18.04 24.44 14.89
N ILE A 6 16.78 24.46 14.43
CA ILE A 6 16.21 23.46 13.50
C ILE A 6 16.58 23.81 12.05
N TYR A 7 16.62 25.10 11.70
CA TYR A 7 17.06 25.55 10.37
C TYR A 7 18.56 25.30 10.12
N ASP A 8 19.41 25.50 11.13
CA ASP A 8 20.87 25.38 10.98
C ASP A 8 21.34 23.91 10.80
N LYS A 9 20.66 22.94 11.44
CA LYS A 9 20.92 21.50 11.22
C LYS A 9 20.36 20.96 9.91
N PHE A 10 19.39 21.65 9.29
CA PHE A 10 18.83 21.26 8.00
C PHE A 10 19.76 21.67 6.85
N PHE A 11 20.40 22.84 6.94
CA PHE A 11 21.32 23.34 5.90
C PHE A 11 22.76 22.82 6.02
N SER A 12 23.27 22.51 7.22
CA SER A 12 24.63 21.94 7.36
C SER A 12 24.78 20.53 6.76
N ARG A 13 23.66 19.85 6.49
CA ARG A 13 23.59 18.56 5.80
C ARG A 13 23.61 18.67 4.27
N ILE A 14 23.31 19.86 3.72
CA ILE A 14 23.32 20.13 2.28
C ILE A 14 24.72 20.56 1.81
N TYR A 15 25.50 21.26 2.65
CA TYR A 15 26.82 21.78 2.27
C TYR A 15 28.00 20.79 2.41
N ASN A 16 27.83 19.65 3.09
CA ASN A 16 28.90 18.66 3.31
C ASN A 16 28.91 17.48 2.32
N MET A 17 28.29 17.63 1.14
CA MET A 17 28.33 16.63 0.05
C MET A 17 29.36 16.98 -1.04
N ALA A 18 30.53 17.51 -0.65
CA ALA A 18 31.69 17.57 -1.53
C ALA A 18 32.64 16.39 -1.22
N PRO A 19 33.17 15.68 -2.23
CA PRO A 19 34.08 14.57 -1.98
C PRO A 19 35.48 15.12 -1.62
N THR A 20 35.85 15.09 -0.35
CA THR A 20 37.25 15.25 0.05
C THR A 20 38.02 13.97 -0.27
N THR A 21 38.79 14.01 -1.35
CA THR A 21 39.94 13.12 -1.57
C THR A 21 41.01 13.44 -0.54
N THR A 22 41.28 12.52 0.37
CA THR A 22 42.49 12.55 1.19
C THR A 22 43.18 11.20 1.11
N THR A 23 44.30 11.23 0.40
CA THR A 23 45.37 10.24 0.39
C THR A 23 45.90 10.07 1.81
N THR A 24 45.97 8.85 2.34
CA THR A 24 46.88 8.55 3.45
C THR A 24 47.40 7.13 3.34
N THR A 25 48.70 7.05 3.60
CA THR A 25 49.68 6.01 3.39
C THR A 25 49.43 4.72 4.17
N ALA A 26 49.96 3.64 3.59
CA ALA A 26 49.97 2.27 4.09
C ALA A 26 50.63 2.11 5.48
N ALA A 27 50.10 1.16 6.25
CA ALA A 27 50.86 0.32 7.16
C ALA A 27 50.24 -1.09 7.11
N ALA A 28 51.08 -2.06 6.76
CA ALA A 28 50.71 -3.44 6.45
C ALA A 28 50.34 -4.24 7.71
N THR A 29 49.34 -5.10 7.59
CA THR A 29 49.23 -6.36 8.34
C THR A 29 48.20 -7.26 7.65
N GLU A 30 48.67 -8.33 7.00
CA GLU A 30 47.85 -9.47 6.55
C GLU A 30 47.36 -10.26 7.78
N PRO A 31 46.18 -10.95 7.78
CA PRO A 31 45.96 -12.13 6.92
C PRO A 31 44.51 -12.48 6.47
N SER A 32 44.48 -13.47 5.56
CA SER A 32 43.39 -14.40 5.18
C SER A 32 42.43 -13.97 4.06
N SER A 33 42.87 -14.28 2.85
CA SER A 33 42.15 -14.24 1.57
C SER A 33 41.16 -15.40 1.43
N ALA A 34 39.85 -15.16 1.66
CA ALA A 34 38.77 -16.01 1.14
C ALA A 34 37.35 -15.41 1.28
N SER A 35 37.14 -14.40 2.14
CA SER A 35 35.79 -13.93 2.51
C SER A 35 35.34 -12.63 1.78
N THR A 36 36.28 -11.80 1.34
CA THR A 36 36.02 -10.40 0.95
C THR A 36 35.52 -10.20 -0.49
N THR A 37 35.65 -11.20 -1.37
CA THR A 37 35.22 -11.09 -2.77
C THR A 37 33.69 -11.18 -2.93
N THR A 38 32.99 -11.88 -2.03
CA THR A 38 31.53 -12.04 -2.10
C THR A 38 30.74 -10.83 -1.60
N GLU A 39 31.33 -10.00 -0.72
CA GLU A 39 30.66 -8.83 -0.15
C GLU A 39 30.77 -7.59 -1.06
N LEU A 40 31.87 -7.45 -1.80
CA LEU A 40 32.03 -6.41 -2.83
C LEU A 40 31.22 -6.72 -4.10
N GLU A 41 31.14 -7.98 -4.55
CA GLU A 41 30.29 -8.34 -5.70
C GLU A 41 28.78 -8.18 -5.43
N ASN A 42 28.35 -8.29 -4.18
CA ASN A 42 26.95 -8.10 -3.80
C ASN A 42 26.53 -6.62 -3.71
N LYS A 43 27.47 -5.69 -3.46
CA LYS A 43 27.19 -4.24 -3.55
C LYS A 43 26.97 -3.79 -5.00
N THR A 44 27.56 -4.45 -5.98
CA THR A 44 27.49 -4.07 -7.41
C THR A 44 26.25 -4.61 -8.13
N LYS A 45 25.46 -5.50 -7.51
CA LYS A 45 24.22 -6.08 -8.09
C LYS A 45 22.92 -5.50 -7.52
N GLN A 46 22.98 -4.37 -6.82
CA GLN A 46 21.78 -3.57 -6.53
C GLN A 46 21.40 -2.81 -7.80
N LYS A 47 20.66 -3.48 -8.70
CA LYS A 47 20.17 -2.94 -9.98
C LYS A 47 19.81 -1.46 -9.85
N THR A 48 20.51 -0.64 -10.63
CA THR A 48 20.21 0.77 -10.86
C THR A 48 18.70 0.94 -11.05
N VAL A 49 18.10 1.75 -10.16
CA VAL A 49 16.68 2.10 -10.26
C VAL A 49 16.51 2.85 -11.58
N ASN A 50 15.85 2.23 -12.56
CA ASN A 50 15.65 2.85 -13.86
C ASN A 50 14.83 4.16 -13.68
N PRO A 51 15.44 5.35 -13.91
CA PRO A 51 14.77 6.64 -13.65
C PRO A 51 13.53 6.82 -14.55
N PHE A 52 13.52 6.19 -15.73
CA PHE A 52 12.40 6.19 -16.66
C PHE A 52 11.14 5.54 -16.05
N LYS A 53 11.32 4.49 -15.25
CA LYS A 53 10.21 3.79 -14.58
C LYS A 53 9.55 4.63 -13.49
N ASN A 54 10.28 5.58 -12.89
CA ASN A 54 9.75 6.48 -11.88
C ASN A 54 8.95 7.63 -12.51
N CYS A 55 9.43 8.20 -13.63
CA CYS A 55 8.68 9.23 -14.36
C CYS A 55 7.36 8.69 -14.94
N CYS A 56 7.36 7.44 -15.43
CA CYS A 56 6.13 6.78 -15.90
C CYS A 56 5.06 6.64 -14.82
N ARG A 57 5.42 6.71 -13.52
CA ARG A 57 4.41 6.61 -12.44
C ARG A 57 3.45 7.79 -12.47
N LEU A 58 3.95 8.99 -12.79
CA LEU A 58 3.18 10.25 -12.76
C LEU A 58 2.14 10.35 -13.89
N PHE A 59 2.30 9.58 -14.97
CA PHE A 59 1.38 9.56 -16.11
C PHE A 59 0.23 8.56 -15.96
N HIS A 60 0.06 7.97 -14.78
CA HIS A 60 -1.11 7.17 -14.45
C HIS A 60 -2.27 8.07 -14.01
N TRP A 61 -3.51 7.64 -14.27
CA TRP A 61 -4.71 8.44 -14.00
C TRP A 61 -4.76 8.96 -12.56
N GLY A 62 -4.33 8.15 -11.59
CA GLY A 62 -4.33 8.52 -10.17
C GLY A 62 -3.46 9.74 -9.89
N PRO A 63 -2.15 9.68 -10.21
CA PRO A 63 -1.29 10.85 -10.07
C PRO A 63 -1.68 12.06 -10.90
N CYS A 64 -2.12 11.88 -12.15
CA CYS A 64 -2.60 12.98 -12.97
C CYS A 64 -3.79 13.69 -12.32
N LEU A 65 -4.76 12.92 -11.81
CA LEU A 65 -5.94 13.46 -11.15
C LEU A 65 -5.59 14.17 -9.84
N ALA A 66 -4.73 13.57 -9.01
CA ALA A 66 -4.28 14.19 -7.76
C ALA A 66 -3.58 15.54 -8.01
N LEU A 67 -2.63 15.59 -8.95
CA LEU A 67 -1.91 16.81 -9.30
C LEU A 67 -2.81 17.87 -9.92
N THR A 68 -3.81 17.46 -10.71
CA THR A 68 -4.80 18.40 -11.28
C THR A 68 -5.65 19.03 -10.18
N ILE A 69 -6.11 18.25 -9.21
CA ILE A 69 -6.89 18.75 -8.06
C ILE A 69 -6.05 19.73 -7.24
N ILE A 70 -4.80 19.36 -6.90
CA ILE A 70 -3.88 20.24 -6.16
C ILE A 70 -3.68 21.55 -6.94
N PHE A 71 -3.38 21.47 -8.24
CA PHE A 71 -3.19 22.65 -9.07
C PHE A 71 -4.41 23.57 -9.09
N LEU A 72 -5.62 23.05 -9.32
CA LEU A 72 -6.84 23.86 -9.40
C LEU A 72 -7.18 24.56 -8.09
N ILE A 73 -7.01 23.88 -6.95
CA ILE A 73 -7.24 24.48 -5.63
C ILE A 73 -6.17 25.52 -5.35
N SER A 74 -4.88 25.16 -5.48
CA SER A 74 -3.76 26.05 -5.15
C SER A 74 -3.74 27.28 -6.04
N PHE A 75 -3.93 27.13 -7.36
CA PHE A 75 -3.97 28.25 -8.29
C PHE A 75 -5.08 29.25 -7.95
N MET A 76 -6.29 28.76 -7.68
CA MET A 76 -7.39 29.66 -7.33
C MET A 76 -7.24 30.30 -5.96
N SER A 77 -6.81 29.55 -4.94
CA SER A 77 -6.56 30.12 -3.62
C SER A 77 -5.44 31.16 -3.62
N LEU A 78 -4.36 30.95 -4.39
CA LEU A 78 -3.31 31.95 -4.58
C LEU A 78 -3.84 33.20 -5.28
N THR A 79 -4.58 33.02 -6.37
CA THR A 79 -5.19 34.13 -7.12
C THR A 79 -6.11 34.95 -6.21
N CYS A 80 -7.01 34.30 -5.49
CA CYS A 80 -7.91 34.94 -4.52
C CYS A 80 -7.15 35.63 -3.39
N THR A 81 -6.08 35.04 -2.87
CA THR A 81 -5.24 35.67 -1.83
C THR A 81 -4.62 36.98 -2.31
N LEU A 82 -4.06 36.99 -3.53
CA LEU A 82 -3.41 38.16 -4.11
C LEU A 82 -4.40 39.29 -4.45
N ILE A 83 -5.66 38.95 -4.74
CA ILE A 83 -6.73 39.92 -5.00
C ILE A 83 -7.32 40.46 -3.68
N TRP A 84 -7.62 39.56 -2.74
CA TRP A 84 -8.42 39.88 -1.56
C TRP A 84 -7.62 40.59 -0.46
N TRP A 85 -6.41 40.10 -0.12
CA TRP A 85 -5.64 40.62 1.01
C TRP A 85 -4.30 41.20 0.55
N PRO A 86 -4.07 42.53 0.65
CA PRO A 86 -2.83 43.16 0.21
C PRO A 86 -1.60 42.60 0.92
N ILE A 87 -0.61 42.20 0.13
CA ILE A 87 0.68 41.67 0.61
C ILE A 87 1.54 42.72 1.32
N SER A 88 1.21 44.00 1.17
CA SER A 88 1.84 45.10 1.91
C SER A 88 1.51 45.06 3.39
N THR A 89 0.42 44.41 3.78
CA THR A 89 0.04 44.22 5.17
C THR A 89 0.73 42.97 5.75
N ALA A 90 1.10 43.01 7.02
CA ALA A 90 1.71 41.86 7.70
C ALA A 90 0.80 40.62 7.69
N GLY A 91 -0.53 40.82 7.84
CA GLY A 91 -1.52 39.74 7.80
C GLY A 91 -1.63 39.09 6.42
N GLY A 92 -1.66 39.88 5.34
CA GLY A 92 -1.73 39.36 3.97
C GLY A 92 -0.48 38.59 3.59
N LEU A 93 0.70 39.11 3.93
CA LEU A 93 1.97 38.42 3.71
C LEU A 93 2.05 37.11 4.51
N LEU A 94 1.60 37.10 5.76
CA LEU A 94 1.57 35.89 6.59
C LEU A 94 0.61 34.84 6.02
N ASN A 95 -0.60 35.24 5.62
CA ASN A 95 -1.58 34.35 4.99
C ASN A 95 -1.01 33.70 3.72
N LEU A 96 -0.43 34.51 2.82
CA LEU A 96 0.19 34.02 1.60
C LEU A 96 1.36 33.07 1.90
N SER A 97 2.24 33.43 2.84
CA SER A 97 3.40 32.62 3.20
C SER A 97 2.98 31.27 3.77
N ILE A 98 2.01 31.24 4.69
CA ILE A 98 1.48 30.00 5.26
C ILE A 98 0.84 29.14 4.15
N PHE A 99 0.06 29.73 3.27
CA PHE A 99 -0.58 28.99 2.18
C PHE A 99 0.44 28.35 1.23
N ILE A 100 1.47 29.12 0.83
CA ILE A 100 2.57 28.60 0.00
C ILE A 100 3.32 27.48 0.73
N ILE A 101 3.54 27.59 2.04
CA ILE A 101 4.18 26.53 2.83
C ILE A 101 3.34 25.24 2.78
N TRP A 102 2.00 25.33 2.93
CA TRP A 102 1.13 24.16 2.81
C TRP A 102 1.22 23.49 1.43
N ASP A 103 1.24 24.28 0.36
CA ASP A 103 1.34 23.78 -1.01
C ASP A 103 2.68 23.09 -1.28
N ILE A 104 3.79 23.73 -0.87
CA ILE A 104 5.14 23.17 -0.98
C ILE A 104 5.24 21.86 -0.19
N LEU A 105 4.77 21.82 1.05
CA LEU A 105 4.83 20.61 1.88
C LEU A 105 3.96 19.50 1.30
N THR A 106 2.78 19.83 0.76
CA THR A 106 1.88 18.87 0.10
C THR A 106 2.56 18.25 -1.12
N LEU A 107 3.05 19.08 -2.04
CA LEU A 107 3.70 18.64 -3.27
C LEU A 107 4.99 17.85 -2.97
N TYR A 108 5.84 18.36 -2.08
CA TYR A 108 7.07 17.69 -1.69
C TYR A 108 6.80 16.28 -1.17
N ASN A 109 5.91 16.14 -0.17
CA ASN A 109 5.62 14.84 0.41
C ASN A 109 4.91 13.89 -0.57
N TYR A 110 4.05 14.43 -1.44
CA TYR A 110 3.42 13.67 -2.52
C TYR A 110 4.47 13.11 -3.49
N PHE A 111 5.37 13.94 -4.01
CA PHE A 111 6.43 13.50 -4.91
C PHE A 111 7.40 12.54 -4.23
N MET A 112 7.77 12.78 -2.97
CA MET A 112 8.61 11.86 -2.21
C MET A 112 7.93 10.51 -2.00
N ALA A 113 6.60 10.48 -1.82
CA ALA A 113 5.85 9.24 -1.73
C ALA A 113 5.84 8.46 -3.06
N VAL A 114 5.72 9.16 -4.19
CA VAL A 114 5.73 8.57 -5.55
C VAL A 114 7.11 8.09 -5.98
N ILE A 115 8.13 8.94 -5.83
CA ILE A 115 9.48 8.75 -6.40
C ILE A 115 10.25 7.70 -5.61
N ASN A 116 10.37 7.87 -4.29
CA ASN A 116 11.11 6.92 -3.44
C ASN A 116 10.47 5.52 -3.51
N GLY A 117 9.13 5.48 -3.56
CA GLY A 117 8.37 4.25 -3.54
C GLY A 117 8.54 3.48 -2.23
N PRO A 118 8.03 2.25 -2.15
CA PRO A 118 7.84 1.57 -0.87
C PRO A 118 9.09 0.88 -0.31
N GLY A 119 10.13 0.69 -1.12
CA GLY A 119 11.21 -0.25 -0.84
C GLY A 119 10.81 -1.70 -1.16
N TYR A 120 11.72 -2.43 -1.81
CA TYR A 120 11.47 -3.80 -2.26
C TYR A 120 12.48 -4.75 -1.67
N VAL A 121 11.99 -5.92 -1.23
CA VAL A 121 12.85 -7.03 -0.85
C VAL A 121 13.70 -7.44 -2.06
N PRO A 122 15.01 -7.73 -1.88
CA PRO A 122 15.86 -8.24 -2.96
C PRO A 122 15.25 -9.49 -3.64
N HIS A 123 15.49 -9.65 -4.94
CA HIS A 123 15.09 -10.88 -5.62
C HIS A 123 15.86 -12.06 -5.05
N GLY A 124 15.20 -13.21 -4.91
CA GLY A 124 15.83 -14.40 -4.34
C GLY A 124 16.24 -14.25 -2.88
N TRP A 125 15.72 -13.25 -2.15
CA TRP A 125 16.10 -13.03 -0.75
C TRP A 125 15.83 -14.27 0.11
N LYS A 126 16.76 -14.55 1.02
CA LYS A 126 16.73 -15.62 2.00
C LYS A 126 17.17 -15.06 3.37
N PRO A 127 16.73 -15.64 4.48
CA PRO A 127 17.26 -15.29 5.80
C PRO A 127 18.77 -15.56 5.86
N LYS A 128 19.48 -14.82 6.72
CA LYS A 128 20.93 -14.99 6.89
C LYS A 128 21.29 -16.31 7.59
N VAL A 129 20.44 -16.74 8.52
CA VAL A 129 20.64 -17.97 9.28
C VAL A 129 19.91 -19.10 8.56
N ALA A 130 20.66 -20.15 8.24
CA ALA A 130 20.11 -21.34 7.60
C ALA A 130 19.09 -22.04 8.52
N GLY A 131 17.99 -22.52 7.95
CA GLY A 131 16.89 -23.17 8.67
C GLY A 131 15.78 -22.22 9.09
N GLU A 132 15.99 -20.91 9.05
CA GLU A 132 14.93 -19.92 9.33
C GLU A 132 13.93 -19.78 8.17
N GLU A 133 14.22 -20.36 7.00
CA GLU A 133 13.31 -20.39 5.85
C GLU A 133 11.94 -20.99 6.19
N LYS A 134 11.90 -21.94 7.13
CA LYS A 134 10.68 -22.62 7.58
C LYS A 134 9.67 -21.68 8.27
N PHE A 135 10.14 -20.54 8.79
CA PHE A 135 9.31 -19.55 9.45
C PHE A 135 8.78 -18.47 8.48
N LEU A 136 9.14 -18.57 7.20
CA LEU A 136 8.89 -17.55 6.20
C LEU A 136 8.12 -18.11 5.01
N GLN A 137 7.28 -17.26 4.43
CA GLN A 137 6.56 -17.63 3.22
C GLN A 137 7.44 -17.48 1.99
N TYR A 138 7.38 -18.46 1.10
CA TYR A 138 8.01 -18.35 -0.21
C TYR A 138 7.18 -17.52 -1.19
N CYS A 139 7.83 -16.72 -2.03
CA CYS A 139 7.24 -15.96 -3.11
C CYS A 139 7.78 -16.45 -4.45
N VAL A 140 6.95 -17.21 -5.18
CA VAL A 140 7.29 -17.80 -6.49
C VAL A 140 7.74 -16.73 -7.49
N GLU A 141 6.96 -15.66 -7.65
CA GLU A 141 7.24 -14.55 -8.58
C GLU A 141 8.59 -13.84 -8.33
N CYS A 142 9.04 -13.81 -7.07
CA CYS A 142 10.31 -13.17 -6.71
C CYS A 142 11.44 -14.17 -6.52
N LYS A 143 11.14 -15.48 -6.65
CA LYS A 143 12.04 -16.62 -6.45
C LYS A 143 12.77 -16.62 -5.10
N GLY A 144 12.13 -16.11 -4.05
CA GLY A 144 12.72 -15.95 -2.72
C GLY A 144 11.69 -15.88 -1.60
N HIS A 145 12.15 -15.83 -0.36
CA HIS A 145 11.28 -15.69 0.81
C HIS A 145 10.79 -14.25 0.97
N LYS A 146 9.61 -14.11 1.56
CA LYS A 146 9.10 -12.81 2.01
C LYS A 146 9.75 -12.52 3.36
N ALA A 147 10.54 -11.45 3.43
CA ALA A 147 11.04 -10.91 4.69
C ALA A 147 9.87 -10.60 5.67
N PRO A 148 10.12 -10.56 6.99
CA PRO A 148 9.13 -10.13 7.96
C PRO A 148 8.43 -8.82 7.55
N ARG A 149 7.10 -8.77 7.71
CA ARG A 149 6.22 -7.65 7.31
C ARG A 149 6.16 -7.36 5.80
N SER A 150 6.79 -8.18 4.95
CA SER A 150 6.77 -7.98 3.50
C SER A 150 5.68 -8.79 2.81
N HIS A 151 5.08 -8.19 1.77
CA HIS A 151 4.06 -8.85 0.96
C HIS A 151 4.30 -8.63 -0.53
N HIS A 152 3.91 -9.61 -1.34
CA HIS A 152 4.03 -9.50 -2.80
C HIS A 152 2.87 -8.69 -3.35
N CYS A 153 3.17 -7.55 -3.96
CA CYS A 153 2.20 -6.76 -4.69
C CYS A 153 2.17 -7.18 -6.16
N ARG A 154 1.01 -7.65 -6.63
CA ARG A 154 0.82 -8.08 -8.04
C ARG A 154 0.97 -6.92 -9.03
N LYS A 155 0.53 -5.71 -8.65
CA LYS A 155 0.63 -4.50 -9.48
C LYS A 155 2.09 -4.05 -9.62
N CYS A 156 2.86 -4.08 -8.53
CA CYS A 156 4.30 -3.74 -8.55
C CYS A 156 5.19 -4.90 -9.04
N LYS A 157 4.66 -6.13 -9.09
CA LYS A 157 5.36 -7.39 -9.41
C LYS A 157 6.61 -7.64 -8.55
N ARG A 158 6.54 -7.25 -7.27
CA ARG A 158 7.66 -7.33 -6.32
C ARG A 158 7.14 -7.53 -4.89
N CYS A 159 7.96 -8.18 -4.05
CA CYS A 159 7.80 -8.14 -2.60
C CYS A 159 8.16 -6.77 -2.07
N VAL A 160 7.20 -6.12 -1.41
CA VAL A 160 7.30 -4.79 -0.84
C VAL A 160 7.59 -4.91 0.66
N MET A 161 8.59 -4.18 1.14
CA MET A 161 8.94 -4.11 2.57
C MET A 161 7.85 -3.35 3.34
N LYS A 162 7.44 -3.86 4.51
CA LYS A 162 6.34 -3.30 5.34
C LYS A 162 5.14 -2.88 4.49
N MET A 163 4.66 -3.77 3.63
CA MET A 163 3.61 -3.41 2.66
C MET A 163 2.33 -3.06 3.41
N ASP A 164 1.82 -1.85 3.16
CA ASP A 164 0.50 -1.44 3.63
C ASP A 164 -0.54 -1.74 2.55
N HIS A 165 -0.50 -0.98 1.46
CA HIS A 165 -1.40 -1.18 0.33
C HIS A 165 -0.76 -0.74 -0.98
N HIS A 166 -1.38 -1.10 -2.10
CA HIS A 166 -1.08 -0.47 -3.38
C HIS A 166 -2.02 0.70 -3.60
N CYS A 167 -1.47 1.91 -3.65
CA CYS A 167 -2.24 3.13 -3.76
C CYS A 167 -2.28 3.60 -5.23
N PRO A 168 -3.47 3.65 -5.85
CA PRO A 168 -3.59 4.10 -7.23
C PRO A 168 -3.22 5.59 -7.39
N TRP A 169 -3.42 6.42 -6.35
CA TRP A 169 -3.16 7.85 -6.35
C TRP A 169 -1.69 8.23 -6.44
N ILE A 170 -0.78 7.36 -5.96
CA ILE A 170 0.67 7.53 -6.12
C ILE A 170 1.28 6.53 -7.11
N ASN A 171 0.43 5.70 -7.74
CA ASN A 171 0.80 4.63 -8.68
C ASN A 171 1.98 3.75 -8.20
N THR A 172 1.97 3.43 -6.91
CA THR A 172 2.96 2.57 -6.27
C THR A 172 2.41 2.06 -4.94
N CYS A 173 3.12 1.14 -4.29
CA CYS A 173 2.75 0.76 -2.93
C CYS A 173 3.13 1.84 -1.92
N CYS A 174 2.33 1.96 -0.86
CA CYS A 174 2.77 2.51 0.41
C CYS A 174 3.46 1.39 1.19
N GLY A 175 4.69 1.64 1.63
CA GLY A 175 5.50 0.68 2.37
C GLY A 175 6.67 1.35 3.06
N TYR A 176 7.65 0.57 3.50
CA TYR A 176 8.71 1.01 4.41
C TYR A 176 9.35 2.38 4.07
N LEU A 177 9.83 2.57 2.84
CA LEU A 177 10.64 3.76 2.48
C LEU A 177 9.82 5.02 2.20
N ASN A 178 8.55 4.92 1.83
CA ASN A 178 7.70 6.07 1.54
C ASN A 178 6.59 6.31 2.56
N HIS A 179 6.45 5.46 3.58
CA HIS A 179 5.36 5.55 4.54
C HIS A 179 5.25 6.93 5.19
N ALA A 180 6.35 7.47 5.72
CA ALA A 180 6.36 8.77 6.38
C ALA A 180 5.89 9.91 5.46
N ASN A 181 6.43 9.96 4.24
CA ASN A 181 6.04 10.96 3.24
C ASN A 181 4.56 10.81 2.85
N PHE A 182 4.06 9.58 2.75
CA PHE A 182 2.65 9.34 2.49
C PHE A 182 1.77 9.89 3.64
N ILE A 183 2.13 9.65 4.91
CA ILE A 183 1.37 10.20 6.04
C ILE A 183 1.45 11.73 6.10
N TYR A 184 2.62 12.32 5.83
CA TYR A 184 2.76 13.77 5.76
C TYR A 184 1.93 14.38 4.63
N PHE A 185 1.88 13.76 3.46
CA PHE A 185 0.99 14.17 2.39
C PHE A 185 -0.48 14.14 2.83
N LEU A 186 -0.92 13.06 3.48
CA LEU A 186 -2.28 12.92 4.01
C LEU A 186 -2.60 13.96 5.12
N PHE A 187 -1.59 14.51 5.80
CA PHE A 187 -1.76 15.57 6.78
C PHE A 187 -1.80 16.97 6.14
N PHE A 188 -0.81 17.29 5.31
CA PHE A 188 -0.67 18.64 4.75
C PHE A 188 -1.74 18.95 3.69
N ALA A 189 -2.18 17.97 2.90
CA ALA A 189 -3.18 18.22 1.86
C ALA A 189 -4.54 18.69 2.43
N PRO A 190 -5.15 18.03 3.45
CA PRO A 190 -6.34 18.55 4.10
C PRO A 190 -6.13 19.89 4.81
N CYS A 191 -5.00 20.10 5.49
CA CYS A 191 -4.70 21.38 6.15
C CYS A 191 -4.63 22.54 5.14
N GLY A 192 -3.93 22.35 4.02
CA GLY A 192 -3.89 23.31 2.92
C GLY A 192 -5.26 23.53 2.30
N CYS A 193 -6.08 22.49 2.14
CA CYS A 193 -7.44 22.62 1.62
C CYS A 193 -8.39 23.34 2.59
N ILE A 194 -8.24 23.16 3.91
CA ILE A 194 -9.01 23.93 4.91
C ILE A 194 -8.67 25.41 4.77
N HIS A 195 -7.38 25.75 4.76
CA HIS A 195 -6.94 27.13 4.58
C HIS A 195 -7.40 27.72 3.23
N GLY A 196 -7.24 26.95 2.14
CA GLY A 196 -7.71 27.32 0.81
C GLY A 196 -9.22 27.53 0.75
N ALA A 197 -10.03 26.67 1.40
CA ALA A 197 -11.47 26.82 1.48
C ALA A 197 -11.87 28.10 2.22
N PHE A 198 -11.19 28.45 3.32
CA PHE A 198 -11.39 29.73 4.00
C PHE A 198 -11.14 30.92 3.07
N ILE A 199 -10.04 30.90 2.31
CA ILE A 199 -9.70 31.94 1.34
C ILE A 199 -10.78 32.04 0.24
N LEU A 200 -11.16 30.91 -0.35
CA LEU A 200 -12.09 30.85 -1.47
C LEU A 200 -13.51 31.24 -1.07
N ILE A 201 -14.00 30.76 0.08
CA ILE A 201 -15.33 31.10 0.61
C ILE A 201 -15.37 32.59 0.97
N GLY A 202 -14.33 33.11 1.64
CA GLY A 202 -14.26 34.53 1.97
C GLY A 202 -14.25 35.43 0.72
N SER A 203 -13.50 35.04 -0.31
CA SER A 203 -13.48 35.74 -1.60
C SER A 203 -14.84 35.69 -2.31
N LEU A 204 -15.54 34.55 -2.25
CA LEU A 204 -16.88 34.41 -2.81
C LEU A 204 -17.91 35.28 -2.07
N ILE A 205 -17.86 35.32 -0.73
CA ILE A 205 -18.72 36.18 0.08
C ILE A 205 -18.47 37.65 -0.26
N GLN A 206 -17.20 38.08 -0.39
CA GLN A 206 -16.90 39.46 -0.76
C GLN A 206 -17.45 39.80 -2.15
N LEU A 207 -17.21 38.93 -3.15
CA LEU A 207 -17.71 39.09 -4.51
C LEU A 207 -19.24 39.27 -4.56
N LEU A 208 -19.97 38.42 -3.82
CA LEU A 208 -21.44 38.49 -3.77
C LEU A 208 -21.97 39.76 -3.08
N ASN A 209 -21.15 40.38 -2.22
CA ASN A 209 -21.47 41.61 -1.50
C ASN A 209 -20.79 42.85 -2.10
N ASN A 210 -20.20 42.76 -3.30
CA ASN A 210 -19.46 43.88 -3.92
C ASN A 210 -20.19 45.23 -3.91
N PRO A 211 -21.51 45.33 -4.19
CA PRO A 211 -22.23 46.62 -4.09
C PRO A 211 -22.18 47.25 -2.70
N TYR A 212 -22.23 46.43 -1.64
CA TYR A 212 -22.11 46.90 -0.26
C TYR A 212 -20.70 47.43 0.02
N TYR A 213 -19.66 46.70 -0.39
CA TYR A 213 -18.27 47.13 -0.22
C TYR A 213 -17.96 48.41 -1.01
N LEU A 214 -18.48 48.54 -2.23
CA LEU A 214 -18.36 49.76 -3.04
C LEU A 214 -18.97 51.00 -2.36
N TYR A 215 -20.10 50.82 -1.66
CA TYR A 215 -20.81 51.95 -1.05
C TYR A 215 -20.28 52.31 0.34
N HIS A 216 -19.83 51.33 1.13
CA HIS A 216 -19.46 51.53 2.54
C HIS A 216 -17.95 51.44 2.84
N MET A 217 -17.14 50.84 1.97
CA MET A 217 -15.72 50.54 2.21
C MET A 217 -14.83 51.13 1.10
N ASN A 218 -14.93 52.44 0.89
CA ASN A 218 -14.18 53.16 -0.13
C ASN A 218 -12.66 52.97 0.04
N GLY A 219 -11.99 52.47 -0.99
CA GLY A 219 -10.53 52.31 -1.04
C GLY A 219 -10.01 50.91 -0.69
N GLU A 220 -10.88 50.00 -0.25
CA GLU A 220 -10.50 48.61 0.02
C GLU A 220 -10.43 47.78 -1.28
N PRO A 221 -9.51 46.80 -1.38
CA PRO A 221 -9.42 45.92 -2.53
C PRO A 221 -10.69 45.08 -2.69
N MET A 222 -11.20 45.04 -3.91
CA MET A 222 -12.40 44.27 -4.24
C MET A 222 -12.05 43.01 -5.02
N VAL A 223 -12.69 41.90 -4.67
CA VAL A 223 -12.64 40.69 -5.50
C VAL A 223 -13.45 40.90 -6.77
N GLN A 224 -12.76 40.92 -7.90
CA GLN A 224 -13.34 40.93 -9.24
C GLN A 224 -12.94 39.65 -9.97
N LEU A 225 -13.94 38.85 -10.37
CA LEU A 225 -13.73 37.62 -11.13
C LEU A 225 -14.53 37.66 -12.42
N SER A 226 -13.97 37.07 -13.48
CA SER A 226 -14.75 36.75 -14.69
C SER A 226 -15.78 35.66 -14.39
N ILE A 227 -16.75 35.44 -15.29
CA ILE A 227 -17.71 34.32 -15.16
C ILE A 227 -16.97 32.99 -15.03
N LEU A 228 -15.90 32.79 -15.82
CA LEU A 228 -15.06 31.62 -15.72
C LEU A 228 -14.37 31.54 -14.35
N GLY A 229 -13.81 32.64 -13.86
CA GLY A 229 -13.20 32.71 -12.53
C GLY A 229 -14.18 32.34 -11.41
N PHE A 230 -15.42 32.82 -11.48
CA PHE A 230 -16.49 32.45 -10.55
C PHE A 230 -16.77 30.94 -10.57
N ILE A 231 -16.91 30.35 -11.76
CA ILE A 231 -17.15 28.90 -11.91
C ILE A 231 -16.00 28.11 -11.31
N ILE A 232 -14.75 28.50 -11.59
CA ILE A 232 -13.58 27.79 -11.08
C ILE A 232 -13.48 27.95 -9.55
N VAL A 233 -13.78 29.11 -8.96
CA VAL A 233 -13.81 29.27 -7.50
C VAL A 233 -14.82 28.33 -6.85
N VAL A 234 -16.07 28.29 -7.34
CA VAL A 234 -17.12 27.40 -6.81
C VAL A 234 -16.70 25.94 -6.94
N PHE A 235 -16.13 25.57 -8.09
CA PHE A 235 -15.62 24.22 -8.32
C PHE A 235 -14.45 23.86 -7.38
N SER A 236 -13.49 24.78 -7.19
CA SER A 236 -12.35 24.60 -6.28
C SER A 236 -12.78 24.49 -4.82
N ILE A 237 -13.85 25.18 -4.39
CA ILE A 237 -14.44 24.98 -3.05
C ILE A 237 -14.95 23.54 -2.92
N GLY A 238 -15.70 23.06 -3.92
CA GLY A 238 -16.20 21.68 -3.94
C GLY A 238 -15.08 20.64 -3.88
N LEU A 239 -14.02 20.83 -4.68
CA LEU A 239 -12.84 19.96 -4.65
C LEU A 239 -12.12 20.01 -3.29
N ALA A 240 -11.94 21.20 -2.71
CA ALA A 240 -11.30 21.37 -1.41
C ALA A 240 -12.08 20.62 -0.31
N VAL A 241 -13.40 20.78 -0.26
CA VAL A 241 -14.26 20.03 0.68
C VAL A 241 -14.14 18.53 0.46
N GLY A 242 -14.14 18.07 -0.79
CA GLY A 242 -13.92 16.67 -1.13
C GLY A 242 -12.60 16.12 -0.62
N VAL A 243 -11.50 16.87 -0.79
CA VAL A 243 -10.17 16.50 -0.27
C VAL A 243 -10.17 16.47 1.26
N ILE A 244 -10.74 17.48 1.92
CA ILE A 244 -10.81 17.56 3.39
C ILE A 244 -11.48 16.32 3.96
N VAL A 245 -12.64 15.93 3.40
CA VAL A 245 -13.38 14.77 3.89
C VAL A 245 -12.67 13.46 3.54
N ALA A 246 -12.38 13.23 2.26
CA ALA A 246 -11.85 11.94 1.81
C ALA A 246 -10.41 11.69 2.27
N VAL A 247 -9.52 12.65 2.03
CA VAL A 247 -8.10 12.52 2.39
C VAL A 247 -7.92 12.69 3.90
N GLY A 248 -8.71 13.54 4.56
CA GLY A 248 -8.71 13.66 6.03
C GLY A 248 -9.16 12.38 6.73
N MET A 249 -10.21 11.72 6.25
CA MET A 249 -10.63 10.42 6.78
C MET A 249 -9.53 9.36 6.59
N LEU A 250 -8.90 9.33 5.41
CA LEU A 250 -7.78 8.43 5.14
C LEU A 250 -6.58 8.72 6.06
N PHE A 251 -6.28 9.98 6.36
CA PHE A 251 -5.26 10.38 7.35
C PHE A 251 -5.57 9.79 8.72
N CYS A 252 -6.79 9.97 9.23
CA CYS A 252 -7.16 9.45 10.55
C CYS A 252 -6.99 7.93 10.64
N ILE A 253 -7.41 7.18 9.61
CA ILE A 253 -7.25 5.73 9.56
C ILE A 253 -5.76 5.35 9.58
N GLN A 254 -4.98 5.92 8.66
CA GLN A 254 -3.57 5.58 8.50
C GLN A 254 -2.73 6.00 9.72
N PHE A 255 -3.04 7.15 10.32
CA PHE A 255 -2.36 7.61 11.53
C PHE A 255 -2.66 6.71 12.74
N HIS A 256 -3.89 6.20 12.86
CA HIS A 256 -4.25 5.22 13.88
C HIS A 256 -3.46 3.91 13.73
N GLU A 257 -3.29 3.41 12.51
CA GLU A 257 -2.44 2.24 12.23
C GLU A 257 -0.98 2.51 12.61
N VAL A 258 -0.47 3.71 12.34
CA VAL A 258 0.87 4.15 12.79
C VAL A 258 0.99 4.12 14.31
N LEU A 259 -0.02 4.58 15.06
CA LEU A 259 -0.01 4.57 16.53
C LEU A 259 0.09 3.14 17.09
N LYS A 260 -0.43 2.15 16.37
CA LYS A 260 -0.34 0.72 16.72
C LYS A 260 0.85 0.00 16.10
N ASN A 261 1.57 0.65 15.19
CA ASN A 261 2.59 0.06 14.32
C ASN A 261 2.08 -1.16 13.56
N GLU A 262 0.85 -1.07 13.06
CA GLU A 262 0.19 -2.06 12.21
C GLU A 262 0.17 -1.53 10.77
N THR A 263 0.12 -2.44 9.79
CA THR A 263 -0.32 -2.12 8.43
C THR A 263 -1.73 -2.67 8.22
N ALA A 264 -2.44 -2.18 7.21
CA ALA A 264 -3.76 -2.68 6.83
C ALA A 264 -3.78 -4.19 6.53
N ILE A 265 -2.66 -4.77 6.09
CA ILE A 265 -2.53 -6.22 5.90
C ILE A 265 -2.37 -6.91 7.26
N GLU A 266 -1.59 -6.33 8.15
CA GLU A 266 -1.28 -6.89 9.48
C GLU A 266 -2.50 -6.85 10.39
N SER A 267 -3.26 -5.76 10.41
CA SER A 267 -4.50 -5.65 11.19
C SER A 267 -5.49 -6.78 10.87
N TRP A 268 -5.61 -7.16 9.59
CA TRP A 268 -6.41 -8.32 9.17
C TRP A 268 -5.81 -9.66 9.59
N ILE A 269 -4.49 -9.81 9.63
CA ILE A 269 -3.83 -11.02 10.15
C ILE A 269 -4.06 -11.15 11.65
N ILE A 270 -4.00 -10.04 12.38
CA ILE A 270 -4.23 -9.97 13.83
C ILE A 270 -5.68 -10.31 14.15
N GLU A 271 -6.65 -9.72 13.46
CA GLU A 271 -8.08 -10.01 13.65
C GLU A 271 -8.35 -11.51 13.52
N LYS A 272 -7.75 -12.15 12.50
CA LYS A 272 -7.83 -13.59 12.31
C LYS A 272 -7.13 -14.42 13.36
N ALA A 273 -5.98 -13.96 13.85
CA ALA A 273 -5.24 -14.65 14.89
C ALA A 273 -6.03 -14.68 16.21
N LYS A 274 -6.80 -13.62 16.48
CA LYS A 274 -7.68 -13.48 17.65
C LYS A 274 -8.96 -14.30 17.53
N SER A 275 -9.52 -14.42 16.31
CA SER A 275 -10.76 -15.18 16.09
C SER A 275 -10.55 -16.67 15.79
N ARG A 276 -9.29 -17.13 15.76
CA ARG A 276 -8.93 -18.52 15.44
C ARG A 276 -9.15 -19.41 16.66
N GLU A 277 -9.77 -20.57 16.44
CA GLU A 277 -9.79 -21.66 17.43
C GLU A 277 -8.36 -22.15 17.67
N ARG A 278 -7.94 -22.10 18.93
CA ARG A 278 -6.63 -22.51 19.42
C ARG A 278 -6.76 -23.76 20.27
N ASP A 279 -5.75 -24.61 20.23
CA ASP A 279 -5.63 -25.69 21.20
C ASP A 279 -5.50 -25.08 22.61
N PRO A 280 -6.12 -25.65 23.66
CA PRO A 280 -5.98 -25.16 25.03
C PRO A 280 -4.53 -25.03 25.53
N SER A 281 -3.59 -25.76 24.93
CA SER A 281 -2.15 -25.66 25.23
C SER A 281 -1.42 -24.51 24.52
N GLU A 282 -2.04 -23.89 23.51
CA GLU A 282 -1.46 -22.77 22.76
C GLU A 282 -1.75 -21.44 23.47
N SER A 283 -0.72 -20.61 23.66
CA SER A 283 -0.91 -19.26 24.20
C SER A 283 -1.68 -18.34 23.26
N GLU A 284 -2.25 -17.26 23.82
CA GLU A 284 -2.84 -16.20 23.01
C GLU A 284 -1.81 -15.52 22.12
N PHE A 285 -2.24 -15.10 20.93
CA PHE A 285 -1.37 -14.41 20.00
C PHE A 285 -1.08 -12.98 20.46
N ILE A 286 0.20 -12.68 20.62
CA ILE A 286 0.70 -11.35 20.95
C ILE A 286 1.31 -10.73 19.69
N TYR A 287 0.86 -9.51 19.36
CA TYR A 287 1.38 -8.79 18.20
C TYR A 287 2.79 -8.23 18.47
N PRO A 288 3.81 -8.58 17.65
CA PRO A 288 5.21 -8.34 18.02
C PRO A 288 5.69 -6.90 17.85
N TYR A 289 5.02 -6.09 17.02
CA TYR A 289 5.59 -4.81 16.56
C TYR A 289 5.02 -3.57 17.29
N ASN A 290 4.07 -3.70 18.20
CA ASN A 290 3.57 -2.55 18.95
C ASN A 290 4.50 -2.24 20.14
N LEU A 291 5.36 -1.23 19.99
CA LEU A 291 6.40 -0.85 20.95
C LEU A 291 5.96 0.31 21.88
N GLY A 292 4.67 0.62 21.88
CA GLY A 292 4.10 1.83 22.48
C GLY A 292 4.09 3.02 21.51
N TRP A 293 3.04 3.83 21.60
CA TRP A 293 2.72 4.87 20.60
C TRP A 293 3.89 5.83 20.29
N LYS A 294 4.70 6.20 21.30
CA LYS A 294 5.88 7.07 21.11
C LYS A 294 6.93 6.41 20.23
N ASN A 295 7.26 5.16 20.50
CA ASN A 295 8.27 4.41 19.76
C ASN A 295 7.76 4.03 18.37
N ASN A 296 6.47 3.75 18.24
CA ASN A 296 5.81 3.51 16.96
C ASN A 296 5.90 4.74 16.05
N LEU A 297 5.65 5.95 16.58
CA LEU A 297 5.84 7.19 15.85
C LEU A 297 7.31 7.43 15.47
N LYS A 298 8.25 7.24 16.39
CA LYS A 298 9.69 7.35 16.09
C LYS A 298 10.10 6.43 14.95
N LEU A 299 9.64 5.18 14.93
CA LEU A 299 9.98 4.21 13.89
C LEU A 299 9.53 4.67 12.49
N VAL A 300 8.44 5.44 12.39
CA VAL A 300 7.94 5.94 11.10
C VAL A 300 8.55 7.30 10.74
N PHE A 301 8.58 8.26 11.66
CA PHE A 301 8.89 9.67 11.34
C PHE A 301 10.29 10.12 11.71
N TRP A 302 10.88 9.54 12.76
CA TRP A 302 12.11 10.03 13.39
C TRP A 302 13.00 8.86 13.81
N SER A 303 13.23 7.91 12.91
CA SER A 303 13.96 6.69 13.25
C SER A 303 15.33 7.05 13.84
N THR A 304 15.52 6.75 15.12
CA THR A 304 16.77 6.93 15.85
C THR A 304 17.61 5.67 15.70
N ASP A 305 18.93 5.74 15.95
CA ASP A 305 19.79 4.56 15.87
C ASP A 305 19.37 3.44 16.85
N GLU A 306 18.71 3.79 17.96
CA GLU A 306 18.11 2.85 18.93
C GLU A 306 16.88 2.10 18.38
N ILE A 307 16.05 2.76 17.55
CA ILE A 307 14.77 2.23 17.06
C ILE A 307 14.78 2.31 15.52
N LYS A 308 15.76 1.61 14.93
CA LYS A 308 15.97 1.57 13.49
C LYS A 308 15.61 0.22 12.92
N SER A 309 14.92 0.24 11.79
CA SER A 309 14.76 -0.92 10.92
C SER A 309 15.58 -0.73 9.64
N ASN A 310 15.88 -1.82 8.97
CA ASN A 310 16.40 -1.81 7.59
C ASN A 310 15.32 -2.23 6.56
N GLY A 311 14.06 -2.37 7.00
CA GLY A 311 12.95 -2.85 6.18
C GLY A 311 12.82 -4.37 6.09
N ILE A 312 13.76 -5.12 6.71
CA ILE A 312 13.79 -6.59 6.75
C ILE A 312 13.71 -7.08 8.19
N THR A 313 14.52 -6.50 9.07
CA THR A 313 14.55 -6.76 10.52
C THR A 313 13.91 -5.60 11.27
N TRP A 314 13.11 -5.92 12.29
CA TRP A 314 12.26 -4.95 12.99
C TRP A 314 12.46 -5.05 14.49
N PRO A 315 12.44 -3.95 15.25
CA PRO A 315 12.33 -4.06 16.69
C PRO A 315 11.02 -4.76 17.07
N VAL A 316 11.09 -5.67 18.04
CA VAL A 316 9.96 -6.47 18.55
C VAL A 316 9.93 -6.39 20.07
N ILE A 317 8.76 -6.64 20.66
CA ILE A 317 8.64 -6.79 22.12
C ILE A 317 9.35 -8.05 22.61
N ASP A 318 9.80 -8.05 23.87
CA ASP A 318 10.67 -9.11 24.44
C ASP A 318 10.04 -10.52 24.44
N SER A 319 8.71 -10.62 24.51
CA SER A 319 7.99 -11.89 24.44
C SER A 319 7.90 -12.50 23.04
N CYS A 320 8.40 -11.79 22.02
CA CYS A 320 8.26 -12.14 20.62
C CYS A 320 9.62 -12.18 19.90
N ASN A 321 9.65 -12.84 18.74
CA ASN A 321 10.77 -12.81 17.80
C ASN A 321 10.35 -12.25 16.43
N GLN A 322 11.33 -12.11 15.52
CA GLN A 322 11.13 -11.57 14.17
C GLN A 322 10.05 -12.29 13.34
N TYR A 323 9.81 -13.56 13.64
CA TYR A 323 8.97 -14.46 12.86
C TYR A 323 7.60 -14.72 13.49
N THR A 324 7.31 -14.17 14.67
CA THR A 324 6.05 -14.40 15.41
C THR A 324 4.82 -14.20 14.53
N LEU A 325 4.73 -13.06 13.83
CA LEU A 325 3.62 -12.78 12.92
C LEU A 325 3.64 -13.68 11.67
N THR A 326 4.82 -13.99 11.11
CA THR A 326 4.92 -14.79 9.88
C THR A 326 4.57 -16.25 10.13
N VAL A 327 4.93 -16.80 11.29
CA VAL A 327 4.56 -18.14 11.75
C VAL A 327 3.06 -18.24 11.96
N GLU A 328 2.45 -17.28 12.67
CA GLU A 328 0.98 -17.24 12.81
C GLU A 328 0.31 -17.18 11.42
N GLN A 329 0.84 -16.37 10.49
CA GLN A 329 0.31 -16.33 9.12
C GLN A 329 0.50 -17.65 8.34
N LEU A 330 1.56 -18.43 8.62
CA LEU A 330 1.76 -19.76 8.03
C LEU A 330 0.74 -20.76 8.58
N ILE A 331 0.48 -20.76 9.88
CA ILE A 331 -0.55 -21.59 10.54
C ILE A 331 -1.93 -21.30 9.92
N GLN A 332 -2.30 -20.02 9.83
CA GLN A 332 -3.56 -19.60 9.22
C GLN A 332 -3.70 -20.08 7.77
N LYS A 333 -2.58 -20.17 7.03
CA LYS A 333 -2.56 -20.70 5.66
C LYS A 333 -2.65 -22.22 5.60
N ALA A 334 -2.01 -22.93 6.52
CA ALA A 334 -2.12 -24.39 6.63
C ALA A 334 -3.57 -24.78 6.92
N GLN A 335 -4.19 -24.20 7.94
CA GLN A 335 -5.61 -24.39 8.25
C GLN A 335 -6.53 -23.99 7.09
N LYS A 336 -6.18 -22.94 6.35
CA LYS A 336 -6.93 -22.57 5.15
C LYS A 336 -6.85 -23.66 4.07
N LYS A 337 -5.72 -24.33 3.90
CA LYS A 337 -5.55 -25.43 2.94
C LYS A 337 -6.37 -26.66 3.36
N GLU A 338 -6.41 -26.97 4.65
CA GLU A 338 -7.23 -28.08 5.19
C GLU A 338 -8.73 -27.90 4.93
N ARG A 339 -9.20 -26.64 4.92
CA ARG A 339 -10.60 -26.29 4.62
C ARG A 339 -10.90 -26.17 3.12
N VAL A 340 -9.93 -26.39 2.23
CA VAL A 340 -10.20 -26.36 0.79
C VAL A 340 -10.99 -27.59 0.40
N VAL A 341 -12.10 -27.38 -0.31
CA VAL A 341 -12.96 -28.47 -0.80
C VAL A 341 -12.83 -28.55 -2.32
N LEU A 342 -12.70 -29.77 -2.84
CA LEU A 342 -12.74 -30.04 -4.27
C LEU A 342 -14.20 -30.15 -4.71
N LEU A 343 -14.59 -29.30 -5.67
CA LEU A 343 -15.89 -29.37 -6.30
C LEU A 343 -15.76 -29.66 -7.79
N ASP A 344 -16.66 -30.50 -8.29
CA ASP A 344 -16.79 -30.78 -9.71
C ASP A 344 -17.75 -29.78 -10.35
N ILE A 345 -17.37 -29.27 -11.52
CA ILE A 345 -18.19 -28.34 -12.28
C ILE A 345 -19.22 -29.13 -13.08
N VAL A 346 -20.49 -28.87 -12.78
CA VAL A 346 -21.67 -29.50 -13.40
C VAL A 346 -22.38 -28.56 -14.36
N GLN A 347 -22.01 -27.28 -14.41
CA GLN A 347 -22.52 -26.35 -15.41
C GLN A 347 -21.43 -25.40 -15.91
N ASN A 348 -21.45 -25.12 -17.21
CA ASN A 348 -20.56 -24.13 -17.83
C ASN A 348 -20.80 -22.73 -17.25
N TYR A 349 -19.71 -21.98 -17.10
CA TYR A 349 -19.72 -20.56 -16.74
C TYR A 349 -18.64 -19.84 -17.56
N SER A 350 -19.02 -18.77 -18.25
CA SER A 350 -18.11 -18.07 -19.17
C SER A 350 -17.11 -17.13 -18.49
N GLY A 351 -17.23 -16.89 -17.18
CA GLY A 351 -16.43 -15.88 -16.49
C GLY A 351 -16.97 -14.44 -16.62
N TYR A 352 -18.15 -14.23 -17.20
CA TYR A 352 -18.74 -12.88 -17.25
C TYR A 352 -19.19 -12.37 -15.87
N TRP A 353 -19.09 -11.05 -15.67
CA TRP A 353 -19.51 -10.38 -14.44
C TRP A 353 -21.00 -10.58 -14.11
N PHE A 354 -21.85 -10.59 -15.14
CA PHE A 354 -23.31 -10.71 -14.99
C PHE A 354 -23.82 -12.02 -15.62
N PRO A 355 -23.83 -13.14 -14.89
CA PRO A 355 -24.29 -14.42 -15.40
C PRO A 355 -25.81 -14.54 -15.32
N PHE A 356 -26.54 -13.84 -16.20
CA PHE A 356 -28.00 -13.87 -16.22
C PHE A 356 -28.57 -15.30 -16.35
N SER A 357 -27.87 -16.18 -17.07
CA SER A 357 -28.23 -17.60 -17.22
C SER A 357 -28.14 -18.42 -15.93
N LYS A 358 -27.58 -17.86 -14.84
CA LYS A 358 -27.42 -18.52 -13.54
C LYS A 358 -28.41 -18.04 -12.48
N GLY A 359 -29.39 -17.24 -12.89
CA GLY A 359 -30.54 -16.80 -12.09
C GLY A 359 -30.36 -15.44 -11.43
N CYS A 360 -31.48 -14.75 -11.22
CA CYS A 360 -31.52 -13.37 -10.71
C CYS A 360 -30.84 -13.20 -9.35
N ARG A 361 -30.92 -14.21 -8.46
CA ARG A 361 -30.28 -14.16 -7.14
C ARG A 361 -28.75 -14.14 -7.23
N VAL A 362 -28.15 -14.81 -8.22
CA VAL A 362 -26.70 -14.79 -8.46
C VAL A 362 -26.27 -13.40 -8.92
N VAL A 363 -27.02 -12.80 -9.85
CA VAL A 363 -26.77 -11.46 -10.40
C VAL A 363 -26.90 -10.37 -9.32
N TYR A 364 -27.93 -10.45 -8.46
CA TYR A 364 -28.11 -9.48 -7.38
C TYR A 364 -27.03 -9.56 -6.28
N ASN A 365 -26.36 -10.71 -6.15
CA ASN A 365 -25.37 -10.96 -5.08
C ASN A 365 -23.94 -11.07 -5.62
N ILE A 366 -23.61 -10.36 -6.70
CA ILE A 366 -22.26 -10.35 -7.28
C ILE A 366 -21.24 -9.90 -6.22
N PRO A 367 -20.11 -10.61 -6.05
CA PRO A 367 -19.02 -10.14 -5.22
C PRO A 367 -18.42 -8.86 -5.82
N CYS A 368 -18.69 -7.70 -5.20
CA CYS A 368 -18.05 -6.44 -5.57
C CYS A 368 -16.59 -6.43 -5.07
N SER A 369 -15.73 -7.20 -5.73
CA SER A 369 -14.28 -7.20 -5.51
C SER A 369 -13.53 -7.17 -6.84
N ASP A 370 -12.30 -6.67 -6.81
CA ASP A 370 -11.35 -6.62 -7.93
C ASP A 370 -10.82 -8.01 -8.36
N GLU A 371 -11.38 -9.08 -7.80
CA GLU A 371 -10.92 -10.43 -8.04
C GLU A 371 -11.54 -10.99 -9.32
N ALA A 372 -10.75 -11.71 -10.12
CA ALA A 372 -11.19 -12.21 -11.42
C ALA A 372 -12.39 -13.18 -11.31
N ARG A 373 -13.08 -13.40 -12.44
CA ARG A 373 -14.10 -14.43 -12.61
C ARG A 373 -13.50 -15.54 -13.45
N ILE A 374 -13.70 -16.79 -13.05
CA ILE A 374 -13.07 -17.92 -13.76
C ILE A 374 -14.03 -18.52 -14.78
N PRO A 375 -13.62 -18.62 -16.06
CA PRO A 375 -14.34 -19.46 -17.00
C PRO A 375 -14.17 -20.93 -16.61
N LEU A 376 -15.27 -21.67 -16.63
CA LEU A 376 -15.37 -23.06 -16.21
C LEU A 376 -16.24 -23.86 -17.19
N SER A 377 -15.82 -25.07 -17.48
CA SER A 377 -16.56 -26.03 -18.29
C SER A 377 -16.94 -27.25 -17.45
N VAL A 378 -18.01 -27.95 -17.84
CA VAL A 378 -18.41 -29.22 -17.23
C VAL A 378 -17.24 -30.21 -17.26
N GLY A 379 -16.97 -30.85 -16.12
CA GLY A 379 -15.83 -31.76 -15.94
C GLY A 379 -14.56 -31.09 -15.39
N ASP A 380 -14.53 -29.76 -15.31
CA ASP A 380 -13.48 -29.06 -14.57
C ASP A 380 -13.57 -29.37 -13.07
N VAL A 381 -12.42 -29.43 -12.41
CA VAL A 381 -12.32 -29.58 -10.94
C VAL A 381 -11.77 -28.29 -10.36
N VAL A 382 -12.41 -27.80 -9.30
CA VAL A 382 -12.04 -26.54 -8.66
C VAL A 382 -11.77 -26.73 -7.17
N GLU A 383 -10.60 -26.31 -6.73
CA GLU A 383 -10.24 -26.14 -5.33
C GLU A 383 -10.90 -24.88 -4.76
N VAL A 384 -12.01 -25.05 -4.05
CA VAL A 384 -12.77 -23.95 -3.46
C VAL A 384 -12.20 -23.60 -2.09
N SER A 385 -11.80 -22.33 -1.94
CA SER A 385 -11.10 -21.85 -0.74
C SER A 385 -11.90 -20.90 0.14
N ARG A 386 -13.01 -20.36 -0.40
CA ARG A 386 -14.00 -19.54 0.33
C ARG A 386 -15.27 -19.40 -0.53
N GLY A 387 -16.38 -19.06 0.11
CA GLY A 387 -17.64 -18.85 -0.58
C GLY A 387 -18.52 -17.83 0.13
N ARG A 388 -19.43 -17.25 -0.65
CA ARG A 388 -20.63 -16.54 -0.21
C ARG A 388 -21.85 -17.43 -0.47
N ARG A 389 -23.04 -16.94 -0.12
CA ARG A 389 -24.31 -17.68 -0.32
C ARG A 389 -24.48 -18.18 -1.76
N TYR A 390 -24.25 -17.33 -2.76
CA TYR A 390 -24.47 -17.65 -4.19
C TYR A 390 -23.20 -17.77 -5.03
N TRP A 391 -22.04 -17.47 -4.47
CA TRP A 391 -20.78 -17.38 -5.21
C TRP A 391 -19.68 -18.12 -4.47
N LEU A 392 -18.80 -18.79 -5.21
CA LEU A 392 -17.64 -19.51 -4.71
C LEU A 392 -16.37 -18.91 -5.31
N TYR A 393 -15.27 -18.98 -4.56
CA TYR A 393 -13.96 -18.55 -5.02
C TYR A 393 -12.98 -19.71 -4.91
N GLY A 394 -12.41 -20.09 -6.05
CA GLY A 394 -11.52 -21.24 -6.13
C GLY A 394 -10.44 -21.11 -7.18
N THR A 395 -9.63 -22.15 -7.27
CA THR A 395 -8.56 -22.31 -8.26
C THR A 395 -8.87 -23.54 -9.10
N LYS A 396 -8.80 -23.43 -10.42
CA LYS A 396 -8.97 -24.57 -11.32
C LYS A 396 -7.77 -25.52 -11.15
N VAL A 397 -8.05 -26.81 -11.00
CA VAL A 397 -7.02 -27.85 -10.94
C VAL A 397 -6.61 -28.20 -12.37
N ASN A 398 -5.35 -27.92 -12.72
CA ASN A 398 -4.79 -28.34 -14.01
C ASN A 398 -4.19 -29.73 -13.84
N LYS A 399 -4.61 -30.70 -14.67
CA LYS A 399 -4.12 -32.08 -14.63
C LYS A 399 -2.72 -32.26 -15.25
N GLU A 400 -2.25 -31.34 -16.09
CA GLU A 400 -1.11 -31.63 -16.98
C GLU A 400 0.05 -30.61 -17.00
N ASP A 401 0.07 -29.55 -16.20
CA ASP A 401 1.20 -28.62 -16.26
C ASP A 401 1.40 -27.81 -14.97
N THR A 402 2.52 -28.04 -14.28
CA THR A 402 2.91 -27.29 -13.07
C THR A 402 3.43 -25.89 -13.36
N ASP A 403 3.73 -25.56 -14.63
CA ASP A 403 4.38 -24.30 -15.00
C ASP A 403 3.39 -23.21 -15.50
N GLN A 404 2.11 -23.55 -15.66
CA GLN A 404 1.07 -22.58 -16.03
C GLN A 404 0.55 -21.77 -14.83
N PRO A 405 0.24 -20.47 -15.02
CA PRO A 405 -0.27 -19.63 -13.96
C PRO A 405 -1.63 -20.14 -13.47
N ARG A 406 -1.74 -20.38 -12.16
CA ARG A 406 -2.97 -20.84 -11.51
C ARG A 406 -4.16 -19.92 -11.82
N VAL A 407 -5.15 -20.44 -12.54
CA VAL A 407 -6.38 -19.73 -12.87
C VAL A 407 -7.33 -19.77 -11.68
N ARG A 408 -7.64 -18.58 -11.12
CA ARG A 408 -8.46 -18.44 -9.91
C ARG A 408 -9.43 -17.28 -10.00
N GLY A 409 -10.55 -17.41 -9.31
CA GLY A 409 -11.58 -16.37 -9.33
C GLY A 409 -12.93 -16.84 -8.83
N TRP A 410 -13.88 -15.91 -8.91
CA TRP A 410 -15.27 -16.12 -8.52
C TRP A 410 -16.05 -16.86 -9.60
N PHE A 411 -16.96 -17.74 -9.16
CA PHE A 411 -17.95 -18.40 -10.01
C PHE A 411 -19.25 -18.67 -9.24
N PRO A 412 -20.41 -18.81 -9.91
CA PRO A 412 -21.68 -19.10 -9.24
C PRO A 412 -21.70 -20.47 -8.57
N ARG A 413 -22.24 -20.53 -7.34
CA ARG A 413 -22.31 -21.78 -6.55
C ARG A 413 -23.11 -22.87 -7.25
N CYS A 414 -24.16 -22.51 -8.00
CA CYS A 414 -24.98 -23.45 -8.76
C CYS A 414 -24.23 -24.18 -9.88
N CYS A 415 -23.03 -23.72 -10.26
CA CYS A 415 -22.21 -24.40 -11.27
C CYS A 415 -21.43 -25.59 -10.73
N ALA A 416 -21.40 -25.79 -9.41
CA ALA A 416 -20.54 -26.79 -8.78
C ALA A 416 -21.31 -27.68 -7.80
N ARG A 417 -20.85 -28.93 -7.67
CA ARG A 417 -21.33 -29.90 -6.68
C ARG A 417 -20.12 -30.47 -5.93
N GLU A 418 -20.33 -30.86 -4.68
CA GLU A 418 -19.30 -31.57 -3.90
C GLU A 418 -18.94 -32.88 -4.59
N ARG A 419 -17.63 -33.10 -4.74
CA ARG A 419 -17.08 -34.35 -5.29
C ARG A 419 -17.37 -35.47 -4.30
N ASN A 420 -18.04 -36.52 -4.75
CA ASN A 420 -18.54 -37.58 -3.88
C ASN A 420 -17.36 -38.47 -3.39
N THR A 421 -17.07 -38.47 -2.10
CA THR A 421 -15.93 -39.24 -1.52
C THR A 421 -16.06 -40.76 -1.71
N LYS A 422 -17.26 -41.27 -2.02
CA LYS A 422 -17.50 -42.69 -2.32
C LYS A 422 -16.95 -43.12 -3.69
N GLU A 423 -16.94 -42.24 -4.68
CA GLU A 423 -16.40 -42.53 -6.02
C GLU A 423 -14.86 -42.63 -5.97
N MET A 424 -14.18 -41.84 -5.13
CA MET A 424 -12.73 -41.95 -4.90
C MET A 424 -12.30 -43.32 -4.37
N SER A 425 -13.16 -43.99 -3.60
CA SER A 425 -12.89 -45.35 -3.10
C SER A 425 -13.03 -46.41 -4.18
N GLN A 426 -13.84 -46.13 -5.21
CA GLN A 426 -14.08 -47.02 -6.35
C GLN A 426 -13.04 -46.78 -7.44
N ASP A 427 -12.71 -45.53 -7.74
CA ASP A 427 -11.65 -45.17 -8.71
C ASP A 427 -10.28 -45.68 -8.27
N ILE A 428 -9.94 -45.56 -6.97
CA ILE A 428 -8.69 -46.11 -6.41
C ILE A 428 -8.72 -47.65 -6.44
N LYS A 429 -9.89 -48.28 -6.20
CA LYS A 429 -10.02 -49.74 -6.32
C LYS A 429 -9.86 -50.21 -7.76
N SER A 430 -10.44 -49.51 -8.74
CA SER A 430 -10.30 -49.85 -10.16
C SER A 430 -8.88 -49.60 -10.67
N GLU A 431 -8.20 -48.54 -10.23
CA GLU A 431 -6.78 -48.31 -10.59
C GLU A 431 -5.85 -49.40 -10.00
N ILE A 432 -6.12 -49.85 -8.77
CA ILE A 432 -5.38 -50.96 -8.14
C ILE A 432 -5.71 -52.30 -8.81
N GLU A 433 -6.96 -52.53 -9.24
CA GLU A 433 -7.35 -53.72 -9.99
C GLU A 433 -6.71 -53.76 -11.37
N ASP A 434 -6.69 -52.64 -12.11
CA ASP A 434 -6.03 -52.51 -13.41
C ASP A 434 -4.50 -52.66 -13.33
N GLU A 435 -3.85 -52.13 -12.28
CA GLU A 435 -2.42 -52.36 -12.06
C GLU A 435 -2.10 -53.82 -11.70
N ASN A 436 -2.98 -54.50 -10.98
CA ASN A 436 -2.82 -55.91 -10.64
C ASN A 436 -3.10 -56.84 -11.82
N GLU A 437 -3.98 -56.45 -12.75
CA GLU A 437 -4.24 -57.19 -13.98
C GLU A 437 -3.08 -57.03 -14.98
N LYS A 438 -2.49 -55.84 -15.07
CA LYS A 438 -1.26 -55.58 -15.86
C LYS A 438 -0.01 -56.26 -15.32
N LYS A 439 -0.01 -56.70 -14.06
CA LYS A 439 1.08 -57.49 -13.45
C LYS A 439 0.87 -59.01 -13.58
N LYS A 440 -0.31 -59.45 -14.05
CA LYS A 440 -0.66 -60.87 -14.24
C LYS A 440 -0.61 -61.33 -15.70
N ASN A 441 -0.60 -60.40 -16.65
CA ASN A 441 -0.20 -60.62 -18.05
C ASN A 441 1.25 -60.20 -18.25
#